data_AF-A0A2G5SJ37-F1
#
_entry.id   AF-A0A2G5SJ37-F1
#
_cell.length_a   1.000
_cell.length_b   1.000
_cell.length_c   1.000
_cell.angle_alpha   90.00
_cell.angle_beta   90.00
_cell.angle_gamma   90.00
#
_symmetry.space_group_name_H-M   'P 1'
#
loop_
_entity.id
_entity.type
_entity.pdbx_description
1 polymer ?
#
loop_
_entity_poly.entity_id
_entity_poly.type
_entity_poly.pdbx_seq_one_letter_code
_entity_poly.pdbx_strand_id
1 'polypeptide(L)'
;MGMKPFRLYDIGAKAFETFLVDRHHLVKLFKVDQVKSETWRQHFVLDRCVLHMLQMLHETISVYHEDMSGGNKIDEDFFKKIQTFGGRYRCLAPMVPVKEYFHLFNVWTEMHMDFIVLTCFEGPVCNKEKAIISGVWEKIIQNIKVHFVYGWHHKLYNMTREENEYFTKEKTSEPRARKTKHHQRGKLPKANLHYLEWDLPGLSRFFFMV
;
A
#
# COMPACT_ATOMS: atom_id res chain seq x y z
N MET A 1 6.96 -18.34 18.21
CA MET A 1 5.74 -18.37 17.38
C MET A 1 5.86 -17.27 16.33
N GLY A 2 6.12 -17.62 15.06
CA GLY A 2 6.30 -16.63 14.00
C GLY A 2 4.96 -16.04 13.55
N MET A 3 4.81 -14.72 13.63
CA MET A 3 3.69 -14.02 13.01
C MET A 3 3.69 -14.31 11.51
N LYS A 4 2.60 -14.90 11.02
CA LYS A 4 2.40 -15.13 9.59
C LYS A 4 2.30 -13.75 8.88
N PRO A 5 3.14 -13.45 7.87
CA PRO A 5 3.12 -12.18 7.11
C PRO A 5 1.78 -11.86 6.42
N PHE A 6 0.84 -12.81 6.42
CA PHE A 6 -0.49 -12.71 5.84
C PHE A 6 -1.36 -11.59 6.46
N ARG A 7 -1.26 -11.28 7.77
CA ARG A 7 -2.22 -10.34 8.40
C ARG A 7 -2.09 -8.89 7.95
N LEU A 8 -0.88 -8.35 7.80
CA LEU A 8 -0.68 -6.95 7.37
C LEU A 8 -1.03 -6.75 5.89
N TYR A 9 -0.70 -7.75 5.06
CA TYR A 9 -1.13 -7.77 3.66
C TYR A 9 -2.65 -7.77 3.55
N ASP A 10 -3.34 -8.62 4.31
CA ASP A 10 -4.79 -8.70 4.30
C ASP A 10 -5.46 -7.39 4.72
N ILE A 11 -4.90 -6.68 5.72
CA ILE A 11 -5.35 -5.35 6.14
C ILE A 11 -5.18 -4.35 4.98
N GLY A 12 -4.02 -4.33 4.35
CA GLY A 12 -3.77 -3.42 3.23
C GLY A 12 -4.66 -3.68 2.02
N ALA A 13 -4.87 -4.96 1.67
CA ALA A 13 -5.78 -5.35 0.61
C ALA A 13 -7.23 -4.98 0.94
N LYS A 14 -7.63 -5.11 2.22
CA LYS A 14 -8.95 -4.67 2.69
C LYS A 14 -9.10 -3.15 2.66
N ALA A 15 -8.05 -2.39 2.95
CA ALA A 15 -8.03 -0.94 2.85
C ALA A 15 -8.23 -0.48 1.41
N PHE A 16 -7.55 -1.09 0.44
CA PHE A 16 -7.77 -0.82 -0.98
C PHE A 16 -9.17 -1.18 -1.45
N GLU A 17 -9.70 -2.33 -1.04
CA GLU A 17 -11.08 -2.70 -1.36
C GLU A 17 -12.07 -1.67 -0.83
N THR A 18 -11.95 -1.28 0.45
CA THR A 18 -12.83 -0.30 1.10
C THR A 18 -12.73 1.05 0.42
N PHE A 19 -11.50 1.51 0.14
CA PHE A 19 -11.25 2.72 -0.63
C PHE A 19 -11.92 2.71 -2.01
N LEU A 20 -11.86 1.61 -2.75
CA LEU A 20 -12.49 1.49 -4.06
C LEU A 20 -14.01 1.32 -3.99
N VAL A 21 -14.54 0.77 -2.90
CA VAL A 21 -15.99 0.77 -2.63
C VAL A 21 -16.47 2.20 -2.35
N ASP A 22 -15.79 2.93 -1.46
CA ASP A 22 -16.14 4.31 -1.08
C ASP A 22 -15.93 5.31 -2.23
N ARG A 23 -14.91 5.06 -3.06
CA ARG A 23 -14.53 5.88 -4.22
C ARG A 23 -14.71 5.11 -5.52
N HIS A 24 -15.91 4.57 -5.74
CA HIS A 24 -16.20 3.69 -6.88
C HIS A 24 -15.80 4.25 -8.27
N HIS A 25 -15.84 5.57 -8.45
CA HIS A 25 -15.38 6.23 -9.67
C HIS A 25 -13.89 5.96 -10.02
N LEU A 26 -13.07 5.59 -9.03
CA LEU A 26 -11.64 5.28 -9.20
C LEU A 26 -11.39 3.88 -9.75
N VAL A 27 -12.36 2.96 -9.69
CA VAL A 27 -12.23 1.56 -10.16
C VAL A 27 -11.75 1.52 -11.62
N LYS A 28 -12.31 2.37 -12.48
CA LYS A 28 -11.89 2.50 -13.88
C LYS A 28 -10.50 3.10 -14.03
N LEU A 29 -10.12 4.04 -13.15
CA LEU A 29 -8.81 4.70 -13.19
C LEU A 29 -7.67 3.77 -12.76
N PHE A 30 -7.96 2.82 -11.88
CA PHE A 30 -7.06 1.71 -11.55
C PHE A 30 -7.12 0.55 -12.57
N LYS A 31 -8.00 0.64 -13.58
CA LYS A 31 -8.24 -0.40 -14.58
C LYS A 31 -8.64 -1.74 -13.96
N VAL A 32 -9.50 -1.73 -12.95
CA VAL A 32 -9.98 -2.96 -12.26
C VAL A 32 -11.49 -3.16 -12.41
N ASP A 33 -12.14 -2.43 -13.31
CA ASP A 33 -13.58 -2.53 -13.61
C ASP A 33 -13.96 -3.81 -14.38
N GLN A 34 -12.97 -4.46 -15.00
CA GLN A 34 -13.15 -5.73 -15.71
C GLN A 34 -13.28 -6.95 -14.80
N VAL A 35 -12.98 -6.81 -13.51
CA VAL A 35 -13.00 -7.88 -12.52
C VAL A 35 -14.01 -7.57 -11.42
N LYS A 36 -14.61 -8.61 -10.85
CA LYS A 36 -15.59 -8.44 -9.76
C LYS A 36 -14.90 -7.95 -8.49
N SER A 37 -15.62 -7.18 -7.67
CA SER A 37 -15.08 -6.57 -6.45
C SER A 37 -14.48 -7.58 -5.48
N GLU A 38 -15.04 -8.80 -5.40
CA GLU A 38 -14.54 -9.87 -4.52
C GLU A 38 -13.13 -10.35 -4.93
N THR A 39 -12.70 -10.05 -6.15
CA THR A 39 -11.40 -10.45 -6.70
C THR A 39 -10.39 -9.30 -6.78
N TRP A 40 -10.79 -8.07 -6.41
CA TRP A 40 -9.89 -6.90 -6.43
C TRP A 40 -8.62 -7.12 -5.61
N ARG A 41 -8.73 -7.76 -4.45
CA ARG A 41 -7.57 -8.06 -3.57
C ARG A 41 -6.49 -8.94 -4.22
N GLN A 42 -6.83 -9.64 -5.30
CA GLN A 42 -5.94 -10.52 -6.06
C GLN A 42 -5.49 -9.88 -7.37
N HIS A 43 -6.03 -8.69 -7.70
CA HIS A 43 -5.67 -7.98 -8.91
C HIS A 43 -4.25 -7.44 -8.80
N PHE A 44 -3.40 -7.75 -9.78
CA PHE A 44 -1.96 -7.49 -9.67
C PHE A 44 -1.63 -5.99 -9.46
N VAL A 45 -2.41 -5.05 -10.02
CA VAL A 45 -2.23 -3.60 -9.74
C VAL A 45 -2.42 -3.31 -8.25
N LEU A 46 -3.47 -3.87 -7.66
CA LEU A 46 -3.81 -3.62 -6.26
C LEU A 46 -2.84 -4.33 -5.33
N ASP A 47 -2.41 -5.56 -5.66
CA ASP A 47 -1.32 -6.25 -4.98
C ASP A 47 -0.04 -5.40 -4.94
N ARG A 48 0.38 -4.85 -6.08
CA ARG A 48 1.56 -3.95 -6.14
C ARG A 48 1.38 -2.69 -5.30
N CYS A 49 0.22 -2.05 -5.40
CA CYS A 49 -0.07 -0.89 -4.56
C CYS A 49 -0.02 -1.23 -3.06
N VAL A 50 -0.62 -2.35 -2.65
CA VAL A 50 -0.59 -2.83 -1.26
C VAL A 50 0.84 -3.03 -0.78
N LEU A 51 1.65 -3.76 -1.54
CA LEU A 51 3.04 -4.04 -1.18
C LEU A 51 3.87 -2.76 -1.06
N HIS A 52 3.71 -1.81 -1.97
CA HIS A 52 4.39 -0.52 -1.88
C HIS A 52 3.95 0.31 -0.67
N MET A 53 2.67 0.28 -0.32
CA MET A 53 2.17 0.97 0.86
C MET A 53 2.75 0.36 2.14
N LEU A 54 2.75 -0.96 2.25
CA LEU A 54 3.32 -1.67 3.40
C LEU A 54 4.80 -1.39 3.56
N GLN A 55 5.56 -1.36 2.46
CA GLN A 55 6.96 -1.00 2.48
C GLN A 55 7.17 0.43 3.00
N MET A 56 6.42 1.41 2.46
CA MET A 56 6.51 2.80 2.90
C MET A 56 6.16 2.96 4.38
N LEU A 57 5.10 2.29 4.84
CA LEU A 57 4.66 2.33 6.23
C LEU A 57 5.70 1.70 7.16
N HIS A 58 6.26 0.55 6.79
CA HIS A 58 7.33 -0.08 7.55
C HIS A 58 8.54 0.86 7.70
N GLU A 59 9.04 1.38 6.58
CA GLU A 59 10.18 2.32 6.58
C GLU A 59 9.88 3.56 7.42
N THR A 60 8.66 4.09 7.34
CA THR A 60 8.24 5.27 8.11
C THR A 60 8.16 4.97 9.61
N ILE A 61 7.52 3.87 9.99
CA ILE A 61 7.37 3.47 11.39
C ILE A 61 8.74 3.20 12.01
N SER A 62 9.63 2.48 11.33
CA SER A 62 10.98 2.19 11.82
C SER A 62 11.77 3.47 12.11
N VAL A 63 11.75 4.44 11.19
CA VAL A 63 12.45 5.72 11.35
C VAL A 63 11.87 6.55 12.49
N TYR A 64 10.54 6.62 12.61
CA TYR A 64 9.89 7.32 13.71
C TYR A 64 10.15 6.66 15.06
N HIS A 65 10.25 5.33 15.11
CA HIS A 65 10.63 4.61 16.33
C HIS A 65 12.08 4.93 16.75
N GLU A 66 13.02 4.98 15.81
CA GLU A 66 14.42 5.36 16.07
C GLU A 66 14.53 6.80 16.59
N ASP A 67 13.82 7.75 15.98
CA ASP A 67 13.77 9.15 16.42
C ASP A 67 13.21 9.28 17.84
N MET A 68 12.11 8.57 18.15
CA MET A 68 11.51 8.56 19.50
C MET A 68 12.38 7.87 20.56
N SER A 69 13.23 6.92 20.15
CA SER A 69 14.12 6.18 21.05
C SER A 69 15.41 6.94 21.42
N GLY A 70 15.48 8.24 21.07
CA GLY A 70 16.70 9.05 21.26
C GLY A 70 17.79 8.74 20.23
N GLY A 71 17.42 8.13 19.10
CA GLY A 71 18.30 7.85 17.99
C GLY A 71 18.65 9.09 17.15
N ASN A 72 19.20 8.86 15.97
CA ASN A 72 19.60 9.94 15.06
C ASN A 72 18.38 10.70 14.52
N LYS A 73 18.58 11.99 14.21
CA LYS A 73 17.58 12.77 13.46
C LYS A 73 17.23 12.07 12.16
N ILE A 74 15.95 12.08 11.81
CA ILE A 74 15.44 11.64 10.51
C ILE A 74 16.27 12.29 9.39
N ASP A 75 16.90 11.46 8.56
CA ASP A 75 17.79 11.90 7.50
C ASP A 75 17.05 12.23 6.19
N GLU A 76 17.75 12.89 5.26
CA GLU A 76 17.18 13.22 3.94
C GLU A 76 16.89 12.00 3.07
N ASP A 77 17.59 10.89 3.30
CA ASP A 77 17.47 9.69 2.47
C ASP A 77 16.16 8.96 2.74
N PHE A 78 15.68 8.98 3.98
CA PHE A 78 14.32 8.58 4.32
C PHE A 78 13.27 9.36 3.52
N PHE A 79 13.38 10.69 3.45
CA PHE A 79 12.44 11.51 2.70
C PHE A 79 12.49 11.22 1.20
N LYS A 80 13.68 10.95 0.63
CA LYS A 80 13.81 10.51 -0.77
C LYS A 80 13.10 9.17 -1.01
N LYS A 81 13.10 8.25 -0.03
CA LYS A 81 12.33 7.00 -0.13
C LYS A 81 10.84 7.27 -0.17
N ILE A 82 10.28 8.08 0.75
CA ILE A 82 8.84 8.45 0.72
C ILE A 82 8.46 9.08 -0.62
N GLN A 83 9.27 10.02 -1.12
CA GLN A 83 9.04 10.65 -2.43
C GLN A 83 9.05 9.63 -3.58
N THR A 84 9.88 8.59 -3.51
CA THR A 84 9.90 7.53 -4.52
C THR A 84 8.56 6.77 -4.55
N PHE A 85 7.89 6.58 -3.41
CA PHE A 85 6.56 5.96 -3.38
C PHE A 85 5.50 6.82 -4.07
N GLY A 86 5.53 8.15 -3.89
CA GLY A 86 4.66 9.08 -4.62
C GLY A 86 4.79 8.94 -6.14
N GLY A 87 6.04 8.85 -6.64
CA GLY A 87 6.32 8.63 -8.06
C GLY A 87 5.82 7.28 -8.57
N ARG A 88 6.00 6.20 -7.79
CA ARG A 88 5.50 4.85 -8.12
C ARG A 88 3.99 4.84 -8.34
N TYR A 89 3.25 5.45 -7.42
CA TYR A 89 1.79 5.52 -7.48
C TYR A 89 1.28 6.31 -8.69
N ARG A 90 1.98 7.38 -9.08
CA ARG A 90 1.68 8.10 -10.32
C ARG A 90 1.84 7.23 -11.55
N CYS A 91 2.82 6.33 -11.59
CA CYS A 91 2.96 5.41 -12.73
C CYS A 91 1.89 4.32 -12.74
N LEU A 92 1.51 3.79 -11.57
CA LEU A 92 0.50 2.73 -11.46
C LEU A 92 -0.93 3.23 -11.70
N ALA A 93 -1.25 4.48 -11.38
CA ALA A 93 -2.58 5.02 -11.65
C ALA A 93 -2.51 6.55 -11.91
N PRO A 94 -1.93 6.96 -13.06
CA PRO A 94 -1.62 8.37 -13.35
C PRO A 94 -2.85 9.28 -13.41
N MET A 95 -4.01 8.70 -13.70
CA MET A 95 -5.27 9.42 -13.82
C MET A 95 -5.98 9.64 -12.48
N VAL A 96 -5.54 8.95 -11.42
CA VAL A 96 -6.12 9.13 -10.08
C VAL A 96 -5.58 10.44 -9.49
N PRO A 97 -6.45 11.38 -9.09
CA PRO A 97 -5.99 12.62 -8.47
C PRO A 97 -5.23 12.34 -7.18
N VAL A 98 -4.10 13.01 -6.96
CA VAL A 98 -3.22 12.80 -5.79
C VAL A 98 -3.97 12.91 -4.46
N LYS A 99 -4.99 13.78 -4.39
CA LYS A 99 -5.84 13.99 -3.21
C LYS A 99 -6.66 12.75 -2.81
N GLU A 100 -6.98 11.85 -3.74
CA GLU A 100 -7.75 10.65 -3.44
C GLU A 100 -6.93 9.69 -2.58
N TYR A 101 -5.60 9.66 -2.75
CA TYR A 101 -4.72 8.86 -1.90
C TYR A 101 -4.70 9.33 -0.45
N PHE A 102 -5.08 10.59 -0.16
CA PHE A 102 -5.21 11.04 1.22
C PHE A 102 -6.35 10.33 1.94
N HIS A 103 -7.42 10.02 1.23
CA HIS A 103 -8.51 9.22 1.77
C HIS A 103 -8.06 7.77 1.97
N LEU A 104 -7.33 7.18 1.02
CA LEU A 104 -6.73 5.85 1.19
C LEU A 104 -5.82 5.79 2.41
N PHE A 105 -4.95 6.79 2.63
CA PHE A 105 -4.08 6.85 3.81
C PHE A 105 -4.89 6.87 5.12
N ASN A 106 -5.99 7.63 5.17
CA ASN A 106 -6.85 7.68 6.34
C ASN A 106 -7.54 6.31 6.60
N VAL A 107 -8.11 5.68 5.57
CA VAL A 107 -8.72 4.33 5.67
C VAL A 107 -7.70 3.32 6.17
N TRP A 108 -6.46 3.41 5.68
CA TRP A 108 -5.38 2.51 6.10
C TRP A 108 -5.04 2.66 7.58
N THR A 109 -4.95 3.91 8.05
CA THR A 109 -4.70 4.24 9.46
C THR A 109 -5.83 3.74 10.34
N GLU A 110 -7.09 3.94 9.96
CA GLU A 110 -8.25 3.43 10.71
C GLU A 110 -8.17 1.91 10.87
N MET A 111 -7.89 1.17 9.79
CA MET A 111 -7.77 -0.28 9.88
C MET A 111 -6.57 -0.75 10.71
N HIS A 112 -5.46 -0.02 10.70
CA HIS A 112 -4.31 -0.33 11.56
C HIS A 112 -4.63 -0.05 13.03
N MET A 113 -5.34 1.03 13.32
CA MET A 113 -5.80 1.34 14.67
C MET A 113 -6.77 0.27 15.19
N ASP A 114 -7.72 -0.15 14.37
CA ASP A 114 -8.64 -1.25 14.73
C ASP A 114 -7.87 -2.55 14.98
N PHE A 115 -6.89 -2.86 14.14
CA PHE A 115 -6.05 -4.03 14.34
C PHE A 115 -5.28 -3.97 15.67
N ILE A 116 -4.64 -2.84 15.99
CA ILE A 116 -3.90 -2.65 17.25
C ILE A 116 -4.84 -2.83 18.44
N VAL A 117 -5.99 -2.16 18.44
CA VAL A 117 -6.99 -2.26 19.53
C VAL A 117 -7.49 -3.69 19.73
N LEU A 118 -7.66 -4.45 18.64
CA LEU A 118 -8.12 -5.84 18.68
C LEU A 118 -7.02 -6.86 19.00
N THR A 119 -5.73 -6.48 18.89
CA THR A 119 -4.60 -7.42 19.03
C THR A 119 -3.65 -7.14 20.19
N CYS A 120 -3.77 -6.01 20.91
CA CYS A 120 -3.04 -5.81 22.16
C CYS A 120 -3.38 -6.93 23.16
N PHE A 121 -2.38 -7.76 23.45
CA PHE A 121 -2.51 -9.01 24.20
C PHE A 121 -2.68 -8.82 25.72
N GLU A 122 -2.55 -7.60 26.23
CA GLU A 122 -2.63 -7.27 27.67
C GLU A 122 -3.99 -6.67 28.10
N GLY A 123 -4.95 -6.56 27.18
CA GLY A 123 -6.27 -5.97 27.43
C GLY A 123 -6.60 -4.85 26.44
N PRO A 124 -7.82 -4.30 26.48
CA PRO A 124 -8.19 -3.19 25.61
C PRO A 124 -7.29 -1.99 25.90
N VAL A 125 -6.61 -1.48 24.86
CA VAL A 125 -5.85 -0.23 24.87
C VAL A 125 -6.71 0.85 25.53
N CYS A 126 -6.22 1.47 26.61
CA CYS A 126 -7.02 2.46 27.30
C CYS A 126 -7.20 3.71 26.42
N ASN A 127 -8.23 4.52 26.68
CA ASN A 127 -8.50 5.71 25.86
C ASN A 127 -7.30 6.67 25.77
N LYS A 128 -6.44 6.70 26.80
CA LYS A 128 -5.22 7.52 26.82
C LYS A 128 -4.15 6.98 25.86
N GLU A 129 -3.89 5.68 25.87
CA GLU A 129 -2.96 5.03 24.94
C GLU A 129 -3.48 5.13 23.50
N LYS A 130 -4.78 4.92 23.28
CA LYS A 130 -5.40 5.10 21.97
C LYS A 130 -5.17 6.51 21.43
N ALA A 131 -5.32 7.54 22.27
CA ALA A 131 -5.05 8.92 21.88
C ALA A 131 -3.57 9.17 21.53
N ILE A 132 -2.64 8.56 22.26
CA ILE A 132 -1.20 8.65 21.97
C ILE A 132 -0.90 8.00 20.62
N ILE A 133 -1.36 6.77 20.40
CA ILE A 133 -1.12 6.00 19.16
C ILE A 133 -1.74 6.73 17.96
N SER A 134 -2.99 7.20 18.09
CA SER A 134 -3.63 8.02 17.06
C SER A 134 -2.82 9.28 16.74
N GLY A 135 -2.31 9.99 17.76
CA GLY A 135 -1.50 11.19 17.57
C GLY A 135 -0.17 10.91 16.86
N VAL A 136 0.43 9.74 17.08
CA VAL A 136 1.62 9.30 16.33
C VAL A 136 1.27 9.01 14.87
N TRP A 137 0.16 8.31 14.63
CA TRP A 137 -0.32 8.03 13.27
C TRP A 137 -0.64 9.30 12.49
N GLU A 138 -1.25 10.30 13.12
CA GLU A 138 -1.50 11.59 12.47
C GLU A 138 -0.20 12.24 11.98
N LYS A 139 0.85 12.24 12.82
CA LYS A 139 2.18 12.78 12.43
C LYS A 139 2.79 12.00 11.27
N ILE A 140 2.75 10.67 11.33
CA ILE A 140 3.24 9.77 10.28
C ILE A 140 2.52 10.06 8.95
N ILE A 141 1.19 10.14 8.98
CA ILE A 141 0.37 10.33 7.78
C ILE A 141 0.56 11.73 7.19
N GLN A 142 0.69 12.76 8.03
CA GLN A 142 0.99 14.11 7.53
C GLN A 142 2.36 14.16 6.83
N ASN A 143 3.37 13.50 7.41
CA ASN A 143 4.69 13.39 6.80
C ASN A 143 4.61 12.67 5.43
N ILE A 144 3.96 11.51 5.42
CA ILE A 144 3.73 10.74 4.18
C ILE A 144 3.05 11.61 3.13
N LYS A 145 1.97 12.32 3.47
CA LYS A 145 1.23 13.16 2.51
C LYS A 145 2.11 14.20 1.83
N VAL A 146 2.93 14.93 2.59
CA VAL A 146 3.82 15.98 2.04
C VAL A 146 4.82 15.38 1.06
N HIS A 147 5.54 14.33 1.48
CA HIS A 147 6.59 13.73 0.65
C HIS A 147 6.02 12.91 -0.52
N PHE A 148 4.85 12.29 -0.34
CA PHE A 148 4.13 11.59 -1.40
C PHE A 148 3.72 12.56 -2.51
N VAL A 149 3.14 13.72 -2.19
CA VAL A 149 2.77 14.75 -3.17
C VAL A 149 4.01 15.26 -3.90
N TYR A 150 5.09 15.54 -3.16
CA TYR A 150 6.34 15.95 -3.79
C TYR A 150 6.83 14.90 -4.79
N GLY A 151 6.85 13.63 -4.36
CA GLY A 151 7.21 12.48 -5.16
C GLY A 151 6.36 12.33 -6.42
N TRP A 152 5.04 12.43 -6.26
CA TRP A 152 4.07 12.38 -7.35
C TRP A 152 4.39 13.39 -8.45
N HIS A 153 4.73 14.62 -8.08
CA HIS A 153 5.00 15.67 -9.06
C HIS A 153 6.41 15.62 -9.66
N HIS A 154 7.43 15.19 -8.90
CA HIS A 154 8.83 15.42 -9.24
C HIS A 154 9.70 14.17 -9.44
N LYS A 155 9.20 12.96 -9.12
CA LYS A 155 9.98 11.72 -9.29
C LYS A 155 9.48 10.93 -10.49
N LEU A 156 10.41 10.57 -11.38
CA LEU A 156 10.19 9.62 -12.46
C LEU A 156 10.40 8.20 -11.91
N TYR A 157 9.40 7.33 -12.04
CA TYR A 157 9.52 5.93 -11.69
C TYR A 157 9.67 5.07 -12.95
N ASN A 158 10.69 4.21 -12.93
CA ASN A 158 10.90 3.21 -13.98
C ASN A 158 10.05 1.98 -13.66
N MET A 159 8.93 1.84 -14.35
CA MET A 159 8.06 0.68 -14.23
C MET A 159 8.79 -0.62 -14.56
N THR A 160 8.41 -1.71 -13.89
CA THR A 160 8.81 -3.07 -14.25
C THR A 160 8.27 -3.44 -15.63
N ARG A 161 8.80 -4.53 -16.22
CA ARG A 161 8.31 -5.01 -17.52
C ARG A 161 6.83 -5.38 -17.45
N GLU A 162 6.41 -6.06 -16.38
CA GLU A 162 5.04 -6.50 -16.18
C GLU A 162 4.06 -5.30 -16.04
N GLU A 163 4.46 -4.25 -15.31
CA GLU A 163 3.69 -3.01 -15.19
C GLU A 163 3.61 -2.27 -16.52
N ASN A 164 4.74 -2.12 -17.21
CA ASN A 164 4.78 -1.51 -18.53
C ASN A 164 3.82 -2.23 -19.49
N GLU A 165 3.90 -3.56 -19.57
CA GLU A 165 3.01 -4.33 -20.43
C GLU A 165 1.54 -4.08 -20.10
N TYR A 166 1.17 -4.04 -18.82
CA TYR A 166 -0.23 -3.79 -18.46
C TYR A 166 -0.70 -2.37 -18.80
N PHE A 167 0.08 -1.35 -18.44
CA PHE A 167 -0.34 0.03 -18.60
C PHE A 167 -0.21 0.54 -20.05
N THR A 168 0.67 -0.04 -20.86
CA THR A 168 0.92 0.37 -22.25
C THR A 168 0.16 -0.45 -23.30
N LYS A 169 -0.37 -1.64 -22.96
CA LYS A 169 -1.11 -2.51 -23.91
C LYS A 169 -2.43 -1.92 -24.44
N GLU A 170 -2.87 -0.74 -24.00
CA GLU A 170 -4.16 -0.15 -24.39
C GLU A 170 -4.18 0.64 -25.71
N LYS A 171 -3.12 0.62 -26.54
CA LYS A 171 -3.14 1.31 -27.85
C LYS A 171 -3.20 0.45 -29.11
N THR A 172 -3.33 -0.86 -29.01
CA THR A 172 -3.44 -1.71 -30.21
C THR A 172 -4.34 -2.91 -29.97
N SER A 173 -5.66 -2.70 -30.01
CA SER A 173 -6.60 -3.59 -30.72
C SER A 173 -8.05 -3.18 -30.48
N GLU A 174 -8.66 -2.50 -31.45
CA GLU A 174 -10.05 -2.81 -31.77
C GLU A 174 -10.11 -4.31 -32.16
N PRO A 175 -10.92 -5.15 -31.52
CA PRO A 175 -11.05 -6.53 -31.94
C PRO A 175 -11.97 -6.58 -33.16
N ARG A 176 -11.40 -6.81 -34.36
CA ARG A 176 -12.16 -7.43 -35.45
C ARG A 176 -12.71 -8.76 -34.92
N ALA A 177 -14.04 -8.87 -34.89
CA ALA A 177 -14.77 -10.06 -34.49
C ALA A 177 -14.23 -11.33 -35.20
N ARG A 178 -13.60 -12.24 -34.45
CA ARG A 178 -13.42 -13.63 -34.86
C ARG A 178 -13.55 -14.60 -33.67
N LYS A 179 -14.65 -15.35 -33.75
CA LYS A 179 -15.07 -16.61 -33.13
C LYS A 179 -14.09 -17.32 -32.18
N THR A 180 -14.60 -17.53 -30.95
CA THR A 180 -14.41 -18.66 -30.02
C THR A 180 -13.29 -19.68 -30.27
N LYS A 181 -12.45 -19.90 -29.25
CA LYS A 181 -12.01 -21.24 -28.81
C LYS A 181 -11.64 -21.27 -27.31
N HIS A 182 -12.07 -22.36 -26.69
CA HIS A 182 -11.87 -22.89 -25.33
C HIS A 182 -10.58 -22.52 -24.56
N HIS A 183 -10.79 -22.18 -23.28
CA HIS A 183 -10.09 -22.71 -22.10
C HIS A 183 -8.55 -22.76 -22.11
N GLN A 184 -7.91 -21.77 -21.47
CA GLN A 184 -6.77 -22.04 -20.60
C GLN A 184 -6.94 -21.27 -19.29
N ARG A 185 -7.12 -22.03 -18.21
CA ARG A 185 -7.01 -21.60 -16.82
C ARG A 185 -5.56 -21.16 -16.61
N GLY A 186 -5.29 -19.88 -16.83
CA GLY A 186 -3.96 -19.30 -16.62
C GLY A 186 -3.56 -19.50 -15.17
N LYS A 187 -2.56 -20.35 -14.93
CA LYS A 187 -1.86 -20.37 -13.64
C LYS A 187 -1.30 -18.97 -13.42
N LEU A 188 -1.72 -18.32 -12.33
CA LEU A 188 -1.08 -17.11 -11.83
C LEU A 188 0.45 -17.34 -11.80
N PRO A 189 1.27 -16.44 -12.34
CA PRO A 189 2.69 -16.48 -12.07
C PRO A 189 2.85 -16.42 -10.55
N LYS A 190 3.53 -17.40 -9.95
CA LYS A 190 3.98 -17.26 -8.56
C LYS A 190 4.74 -15.95 -8.51
N ALA A 191 4.26 -14.99 -7.72
CA ALA A 191 5.00 -13.77 -7.45
C ALA A 191 6.41 -14.20 -7.05
N ASN A 192 7.42 -13.75 -7.79
CA ASN A 192 8.81 -13.94 -7.42
C ASN A 192 9.05 -13.12 -6.14
N LEU A 193 8.74 -13.74 -5.00
CA LEU A 193 9.03 -13.27 -3.64
C LEU A 193 10.53 -13.08 -3.38
N HIS A 194 11.39 -13.47 -4.32
CA HIS A 194 12.83 -13.27 -4.28
C HIS A 194 13.29 -11.79 -4.29
N TYR A 195 12.38 -10.83 -4.50
CA TYR A 195 12.72 -9.40 -4.46
C TYR A 195 12.54 -8.73 -3.08
N LEU A 196 12.17 -9.50 -2.06
CA LEU A 196 12.08 -8.99 -0.70
C LEU A 196 12.79 -9.99 0.21
N GLU A 197 14.10 -9.82 0.41
CA GLU A 197 14.73 -10.31 1.63
C GLU A 197 14.15 -9.49 2.79
N TRP A 198 13.08 -10.01 3.37
CA TRP A 198 12.39 -9.39 4.49
C TRP A 198 13.17 -9.66 5.78
N ASP A 199 13.57 -8.61 6.48
CA ASP A 199 13.80 -8.68 7.92
C ASP A 199 12.47 -8.32 8.65
N LEU A 200 11.49 -9.21 8.53
CA LEU A 200 10.20 -9.21 9.26
C LEU A 200 10.27 -9.16 10.81
N PRO A 201 11.38 -9.49 11.51
CA PRO A 201 11.45 -9.41 12.97
C PRO A 201 11.23 -7.99 13.52
N GLY A 202 11.62 -6.94 12.78
CA GLY A 202 11.49 -5.55 13.21
C GLY A 202 10.03 -5.10 13.40
N LEU A 203 9.13 -5.49 12.48
CA LEU A 203 7.70 -5.20 12.55
C LEU A 203 7.05 -5.80 13.79
N SER A 204 7.42 -7.04 14.13
CA SER A 204 6.87 -7.71 15.31
C SER A 204 7.17 -6.93 16.58
N ARG A 205 8.41 -6.42 16.75
CA ARG A 205 8.78 -5.69 17.97
C ARG A 205 8.06 -4.37 18.14
N PHE A 206 7.78 -3.64 17.07
CA PHE A 206 6.99 -2.40 17.16
C PHE A 206 5.53 -2.66 17.55
N PHE A 207 4.92 -3.72 17.02
CA PHE A 207 3.55 -4.12 17.40
C PHE A 207 3.44 -4.79 18.78
N PHE A 208 4.56 -5.21 19.38
CA PHE A 208 4.61 -5.84 20.71
C PHE A 208 5.19 -4.94 21.82
N MET A 209 5.70 -3.74 21.49
CA MET A 209 6.22 -2.76 22.48
C MET A 209 5.25 -1.62 22.78
N VAL A 210 4.03 -1.66 22.25
CA VAL A 210 2.92 -0.77 22.63
C VAL A 210 1.89 -1.54 23.43
#